data_AF-A0A8K0Y5N2-F1
#
_entry.id   AF-A0A8K0Y5N2-F1
#
_cell.length_a   1.000
_cell.length_b   1.000
_cell.length_c   1.000
_cell.angle_alpha   90.00
_cell.angle_beta   90.00
_cell.angle_gamma   90.00
#
_symmetry.space_group_name_H-M   'P 1'
#
loop_
_entity.id
_entity.type
_entity.pdbx_description
1 polymer ?
#
loop_
_entity_poly.entity_id
_entity_poly.type
_entity_poly.pdbx_seq_one_letter_code
_entity_poly.pdbx_strand_id
1 'polypeptide(L)'
;MVCRLILDEVQSGIGHTGKWWAFEHYGVTPDIMSTAKALQVGATMYNKKFEPADRSALSSTWGGGSRIDMAVGARTIKVIKRDKLLENATKMGNLLRKGLQELVGKKGVTDVRGLRPNDWPRV
;
A
#
# COMPACT_ATOMS: atom_id res chain seq x y z
N MET A 1 -14.73 -19.02 16.73
CA MET A 1 -13.51 -18.75 15.93
C MET A 1 -13.79 -17.52 15.08
N VAL A 2 -13.08 -16.41 15.29
CA VAL A 2 -13.26 -15.19 14.48
C VAL A 2 -12.20 -15.24 13.38
N CYS A 3 -12.63 -15.26 12.12
CA CYS A 3 -11.71 -15.18 10.99
C CYS A 3 -11.09 -13.77 10.97
N ARG A 4 -9.76 -13.68 10.86
CA ARG A 4 -9.03 -12.40 10.87
C ARG A 4 -8.77 -11.96 9.44
N LEU A 5 -8.92 -10.67 9.16
CA LEU A 5 -8.53 -10.10 7.87
C LEU A 5 -7.09 -9.59 7.95
N ILE A 6 -6.19 -10.25 7.21
CA ILE A 6 -4.80 -9.84 7.09
C ILE A 6 -4.56 -9.34 5.66
N LEU A 7 -4.08 -8.11 5.52
CA LEU A 7 -3.80 -7.51 4.21
C LEU A 7 -2.30 -7.25 4.04
N ASP A 8 -1.73 -7.78 2.96
CA ASP A 8 -0.36 -7.47 2.56
C ASP A 8 -0.35 -6.24 1.65
N GLU A 9 0.11 -5.12 2.20
CA GLU A 9 0.23 -3.84 1.51
C GLU A 9 1.69 -3.50 1.18
N VAL A 10 2.59 -4.50 1.18
CA VAL A 10 4.02 -4.30 0.87
C VAL A 10 4.20 -3.68 -0.51
N GLN A 11 3.41 -4.09 -1.51
CA GLN A 11 3.45 -3.54 -2.87
C GLN A 11 2.45 -2.39 -3.08
N SER A 12 1.24 -2.56 -2.57
CA SER A 12 0.09 -1.74 -2.94
C SER A 12 -0.14 -0.52 -2.04
N GLY A 13 0.50 -0.51 -0.87
CA GLY A 13 0.45 0.59 0.09
C GLY A 13 1.37 1.75 -0.25
N ILE A 14 1.43 2.71 0.67
CA ILE A 14 2.30 3.90 0.61
C ILE A 14 2.08 4.71 -0.68
N GLY A 15 0.82 4.84 -1.12
CA GLY A 15 0.49 5.72 -2.25
C GLY A 15 0.50 5.07 -3.63
N HIS A 16 0.91 3.80 -3.76
CA HIS A 16 1.13 3.18 -5.08
C HIS A 16 -0.12 3.18 -5.98
N THR A 17 -1.30 3.12 -5.38
CA THR A 17 -2.61 3.08 -6.06
C THR A 17 -3.33 4.42 -6.10
N GLY A 18 -2.68 5.51 -5.65
CA GLY A 18 -3.29 6.83 -5.51
C GLY A 18 -4.02 7.06 -4.18
N LYS A 19 -4.13 6.03 -3.34
CA LYS A 19 -4.50 6.11 -1.92
C LYS A 19 -3.35 5.67 -1.04
N TRP A 20 -3.39 5.97 0.26
CA TRP A 20 -2.33 5.55 1.18
C TRP A 20 -2.23 4.04 1.26
N TRP A 21 -3.37 3.36 1.26
CA TRP A 21 -3.45 1.91 1.30
C TRP A 21 -4.46 1.44 0.26
N ALA A 22 -4.19 0.30 -0.39
CA ALA A 22 -5.10 -0.21 -1.41
C ALA A 22 -6.44 -0.65 -0.82
N PHE A 23 -6.48 -1.14 0.42
CA PHE A 23 -7.71 -1.53 1.10
C PHE A 23 -8.75 -0.39 1.16
N GLU A 24 -8.30 0.87 1.16
CA GLU A 24 -9.18 2.05 1.16
C GLU A 24 -10.03 2.14 -0.11
N HIS A 25 -9.66 1.46 -1.20
CA HIS A 25 -10.49 1.34 -2.41
C HIS A 25 -11.66 0.38 -2.23
N TYR A 26 -11.58 -0.55 -1.26
CA TYR A 26 -12.53 -1.66 -1.10
C TYR A 26 -13.48 -1.49 0.09
N GLY A 27 -13.31 -0.43 0.89
CA GLY A 27 -14.16 -0.17 2.06
C GLY A 27 -14.02 -1.21 3.18
N VAL A 28 -12.90 -1.94 3.21
CA VAL A 28 -12.59 -2.93 4.25
C VAL A 28 -11.61 -2.35 5.26
N THR A 29 -11.64 -2.85 6.50
CA THR A 29 -10.65 -2.49 7.53
C THR A 29 -9.93 -3.76 7.97
N PRO A 30 -8.60 -3.88 7.78
CA PRO A 30 -7.86 -5.06 8.20
C PRO A 30 -7.76 -5.18 9.73
N ASP A 31 -7.68 -6.41 10.22
CA ASP A 31 -7.27 -6.70 11.60
C ASP A 31 -5.76 -6.53 11.78
N ILE A 32 -5.00 -6.93 10.75
CA ILE A 32 -3.54 -6.88 10.66
C ILE A 32 -3.15 -6.48 9.23
N MET A 33 -2.12 -5.69 9.06
CA MET A 33 -1.55 -5.39 7.75
C MET A 33 -0.03 -5.30 7.77
N SER A 34 0.62 -5.66 6.66
CA SER A 34 2.07 -5.53 6.46
C SER A 34 2.41 -4.45 5.44
N THR A 35 3.55 -3.79 5.60
CA THR A 35 4.08 -2.82 4.64
C THR A 35 5.61 -2.88 4.64
N ALA A 36 6.24 -2.56 3.51
CA ALA A 36 7.69 -2.42 3.38
C ALA A 36 8.01 -1.55 2.15
N LYS A 37 8.90 -1.99 1.26
CA LYS A 37 9.24 -1.40 -0.06
C LYS A 37 9.20 0.13 -0.07
N ALA A 38 8.12 0.74 -0.56
CA ALA A 38 8.00 2.19 -0.70
C ALA A 38 8.18 2.93 0.64
N LEU A 39 7.83 2.32 1.78
CA LEU A 39 8.09 2.89 3.11
C LEU A 39 9.58 2.92 3.47
N GLN A 40 10.43 2.16 2.77
CA GLN A 40 11.86 1.97 3.07
C GLN A 40 12.15 1.37 4.46
N VAL A 41 11.11 0.86 5.12
CA VAL A 41 11.23 0.02 6.32
C VAL A 41 10.06 -0.95 6.39
N GLY A 42 10.30 -2.16 6.88
CA GLY A 42 9.26 -3.17 7.13
C GLY A 42 8.48 -2.86 8.40
N ALA A 43 7.15 -2.95 8.33
CA ALA A 43 6.27 -2.81 9.49
C ALA A 43 5.09 -3.79 9.39
N THR A 44 4.69 -4.31 10.55
CA THR A 44 3.42 -5.02 10.74
C THR A 44 2.57 -4.20 11.68
N MET A 45 1.39 -3.79 11.23
CA MET A 45 0.44 -2.99 12.00
C MET A 45 -0.75 -3.86 12.36
N TYR A 46 -1.19 -3.82 13.61
CA TYR A 46 -2.30 -4.63 14.09
C TYR A 46 -3.09 -3.87 15.16
N ASN A 47 -4.37 -4.24 15.33
CA ASN A 47 -5.17 -3.72 16.43
C ASN A 47 -4.58 -4.15 17.78
N LYS A 48 -4.63 -3.26 18.79
CA LYS A 48 -4.08 -3.51 20.14
C LYS A 48 -4.54 -4.82 20.79
N LYS A 49 -5.75 -5.30 20.47
CA LYS A 49 -6.27 -6.61 20.92
C LYS A 49 -5.41 -7.82 20.48
N PHE A 50 -4.53 -7.63 19.50
CA PHE A 50 -3.58 -8.63 19.00
C PHE A 50 -2.15 -8.42 19.50
N GLU A 51 -1.91 -7.40 20.31
CA GLU A 51 -0.61 -7.16 20.92
C GLU A 51 -0.26 -8.33 21.84
N PRO A 52 0.92 -8.96 21.70
CA PRO A 52 1.35 -10.02 22.60
C PRO A 52 1.41 -9.53 24.04
N ALA A 53 0.95 -10.35 24.99
CA ALA A 53 1.01 -10.03 26.41
C ALA A 53 2.45 -10.06 26.95
N ASP A 54 3.28 -10.92 26.39
CA ASP A 54 4.65 -11.12 26.84
C ASP A 54 5.58 -10.02 26.31
N ARG A 55 6.37 -9.45 27.22
CA ARG A 55 7.42 -8.49 26.86
C ARG A 55 8.44 -9.17 25.95
N SER A 56 8.84 -8.47 24.89
CA SER A 56 9.82 -8.96 23.91
C SER A 56 9.39 -10.19 23.11
N ALA A 57 8.08 -10.55 23.09
CA ALA A 57 7.55 -11.62 22.23
C ALA A 57 7.82 -11.38 20.74
N LEU A 58 7.92 -10.11 20.33
CA LEU A 58 8.32 -9.69 19.00
C LEU A 58 9.59 -8.86 19.12
N SER A 59 10.67 -9.31 18.48
CA SER A 59 11.94 -8.62 18.54
C SER A 59 12.73 -8.78 17.25
N SER A 60 13.59 -7.80 16.98
CA SER A 60 14.55 -7.82 15.87
C SER A 60 15.68 -6.88 16.22
N THR A 61 16.93 -7.36 16.11
CA THR A 61 18.14 -6.57 16.37
C THR A 61 18.17 -5.28 15.54
N TRP A 62 17.69 -5.34 14.29
CA TRP A 62 17.64 -4.20 13.38
C TRP A 62 16.23 -3.62 13.23
N GLY A 63 15.21 -4.47 13.12
CA GLY A 63 13.83 -4.06 12.86
C GLY A 63 13.12 -3.36 14.02
N GLY A 64 13.59 -3.55 15.26
CA GLY A 64 13.02 -2.91 16.45
C GLY A 64 13.69 -1.60 16.87
N GLY A 65 14.67 -1.08 16.12
CA GLY A 65 15.51 0.00 16.64
C GLY A 65 16.43 0.74 15.67
N SER A 66 16.43 0.44 14.36
CA SER A 66 17.20 1.23 13.40
C SER A 66 16.61 2.64 13.26
N ARG A 67 17.18 3.60 14.00
CA ARG A 67 16.75 5.01 13.98
C ARG A 67 16.90 5.65 12.59
N ILE A 68 17.87 5.18 11.82
CA ILE A 68 18.13 5.64 10.46
C ILE A 68 16.96 5.20 9.55
N ASP A 69 16.60 3.92 9.57
CA ASP A 69 15.50 3.42 8.72
C ASP A 69 14.17 4.05 9.11
N MET A 70 13.93 4.26 10.41
CA MET A 70 12.76 5.01 10.90
C MET A 70 12.74 6.45 10.39
N ALA A 71 13.88 7.15 10.39
CA ALA A 71 13.99 8.50 9.88
C ALA A 71 13.76 8.57 8.36
N VAL A 72 14.28 7.59 7.61
CA VAL A 72 14.05 7.46 6.17
C VAL A 72 12.57 7.24 5.90
N GLY A 73 11.92 6.26 6.54
CA GLY A 73 10.49 5.99 6.34
C GLY A 73 9.60 7.18 6.72
N ALA A 74 9.89 7.83 7.84
CA ALA A 74 9.20 9.05 8.23
C ALA A 74 9.40 10.18 7.20
N ARG A 75 10.61 10.31 6.64
CA ARG A 75 10.89 11.30 5.59
C ARG A 75 10.17 10.96 4.29
N THR A 76 10.08 9.69 3.91
CA THR A 76 9.34 9.24 2.73
C THR A 76 7.88 9.66 2.81
N ILE A 77 7.20 9.42 3.94
CA ILE A 77 5.81 9.87 4.15
C ILE A 77 5.70 11.39 4.02
N LYS A 78 6.65 12.15 4.59
CA LYS A 78 6.66 13.63 4.48
C LYS A 78 6.81 14.09 3.04
N VAL A 79 7.67 13.45 2.25
CA VAL A 79 7.86 13.77 0.83
C VAL A 79 6.62 13.45 0.02
N ILE A 80 6.02 12.27 0.22
CA ILE A 80 4.76 11.88 -0.44
C ILE A 80 3.67 12.93 -0.21
N LYS A 81 3.51 13.41 1.03
CA LYS A 81 2.54 14.48 1.38
C LYS A 81 2.91 15.82 0.76
N ARG A 82 4.17 16.25 0.90
CA ARG A 82 4.67 17.54 0.42
C ARG A 82 4.48 17.68 -1.09
N ASP A 83 4.80 16.63 -1.83
CA ASP A 83 4.84 16.65 -3.29
C ASP A 83 3.53 16.15 -3.93
N LYS A 84 2.50 15.88 -3.11
CA LYS A 84 1.16 15.41 -3.56
C LYS A 84 1.26 14.19 -4.48
N LEU A 85 2.06 13.20 -4.05
CA LEU A 85 2.40 12.06 -4.91
C LEU A 85 1.23 11.09 -5.09
N LEU A 86 0.25 11.05 -4.19
CA LEU A 86 -0.96 10.24 -4.35
C LEU A 86 -1.84 10.77 -5.50
N GLU A 87 -2.02 12.09 -5.53
CA GLU A 87 -2.74 12.80 -6.59
C GLU A 87 -2.01 12.65 -7.93
N ASN A 88 -0.68 12.75 -7.91
CA ASN A 88 0.13 12.53 -9.10
C ASN A 88 0.03 11.07 -9.59
N ALA A 89 0.12 10.08 -8.69
CA ALA A 89 -0.05 8.67 -9.04
C ALA A 89 -1.43 8.40 -9.68
N THR A 90 -2.48 9.00 -9.11
CA THR A 90 -3.83 8.95 -9.69
C THR A 90 -3.87 9.57 -11.10
N LYS A 91 -3.36 10.79 -11.25
CA LYS A 91 -3.37 11.54 -12.51
C LYS A 91 -2.62 10.80 -13.62
N MET A 92 -1.38 10.38 -13.32
CA MET A 92 -0.51 9.73 -14.29
C MET A 92 -0.96 8.29 -14.58
N GLY A 93 -1.46 7.57 -13.58
CA GLY A 93 -2.05 6.25 -13.76
C GLY A 93 -3.24 6.27 -14.73
N ASN A 94 -4.14 7.26 -14.59
CA ASN A 94 -5.26 7.45 -15.51
C ASN A 94 -4.80 7.76 -16.94
N LEU A 95 -3.78 8.63 -17.08
CA LEU A 95 -3.22 8.95 -18.39
C LEU A 95 -2.62 7.72 -19.07
N LEU A 96 -1.77 6.96 -18.34
CA LEU A 96 -1.13 5.75 -18.85
C LEU A 96 -2.18 4.70 -19.25
N ARG A 97 -3.15 4.45 -18.37
CA ARG A 97 -4.21 3.46 -18.62
C ARG A 97 -5.03 3.84 -19.86
N LYS A 98 -5.39 5.11 -20.03
CA LYS A 98 -6.12 5.56 -21.23
C LYS A 98 -5.36 5.21 -22.50
N GLY A 99 -4.07 5.54 -22.56
CA GLY A 99 -3.23 5.22 -23.72
C GLY A 99 -3.10 3.71 -23.96
N LEU A 100 -2.93 2.91 -22.89
CA LEU A 100 -2.88 1.45 -22.99
C LEU A 100 -4.21 0.85 -23.45
N GLN A 101 -5.34 1.40 -22.98
CA GLN A 101 -6.67 0.91 -23.35
C GLN A 101 -6.94 1.09 -24.85
N GLU A 102 -6.42 2.16 -25.47
CA GLU A 102 -6.51 2.39 -26.92
C GLU A 102 -5.74 1.35 -27.74
N LEU A 103 -4.88 0.54 -27.11
CA LEU A 103 -4.16 -0.57 -27.73
C LEU A 103 -4.92 -1.89 -27.65
N VAL A 104 -5.95 -2.02 -26.82
CA VAL A 104 -6.73 -3.26 -26.71
C VAL A 104 -7.39 -3.58 -28.05
N GLY A 105 -7.25 -4.83 -28.49
CA GLY A 105 -7.66 -5.31 -29.82
C GLY A 105 -6.64 -5.06 -30.93
N LYS A 106 -5.54 -4.35 -30.65
CA LYS A 106 -4.43 -4.12 -31.60
C LYS A 106 -3.23 -4.97 -31.23
N LYS A 107 -2.52 -5.48 -32.25
CA LYS A 107 -1.22 -6.16 -32.10
C LYS A 107 -1.20 -7.26 -31.02
N GLY A 108 -2.30 -7.99 -30.87
CA GLY A 108 -2.42 -9.08 -29.89
C GLY A 108 -2.64 -8.65 -28.44
N VAL A 109 -2.86 -7.36 -28.16
CA VAL A 109 -3.22 -6.89 -26.81
C VAL A 109 -4.67 -7.23 -26.53
N THR A 110 -4.91 -8.07 -25.52
CA THR A 110 -6.25 -8.57 -25.18
C THR A 110 -6.90 -7.81 -24.03
N ASP A 111 -6.11 -7.32 -23.07
CA ASP A 111 -6.64 -6.67 -21.87
C ASP A 111 -5.61 -5.75 -21.21
N VAL A 112 -6.09 -4.76 -20.46
CA VAL A 112 -5.29 -3.82 -19.67
C VAL A 112 -5.87 -3.72 -18.27
N ARG A 113 -5.09 -4.10 -17.25
CA ARG A 113 -5.53 -4.18 -15.84
C ARG A 113 -4.76 -3.21 -14.95
N GLY A 114 -5.36 -2.87 -13.82
CA GLY A 114 -4.83 -1.92 -12.83
C GLY A 114 -5.94 -1.31 -11.98
N LEU A 115 -5.60 -0.74 -10.82
CA LEU A 115 -6.56 -0.14 -9.89
C LEU A 115 -6.74 1.36 -10.18
N ARG A 116 -7.98 1.88 -10.27
CA ARG A 116 -8.28 3.33 -10.17
C ARG A 116 -8.81 3.70 -8.78
N PRO A 117 -8.78 4.99 -8.40
CA PRO A 117 -9.76 5.53 -7.48
C PRO A 117 -11.18 5.29 -8.03
N ASN A 118 -12.01 4.55 -7.30
CA ASN A 118 -13.40 4.18 -7.62
C ASN A 118 -13.61 2.99 -8.59
N ASP A 119 -12.61 2.13 -8.77
CA ASP A 119 -12.73 0.95 -9.63
C ASP A 119 -13.44 -0.23 -9.06
N TRP A 120 -13.56 -0.26 -7.75
CA TRP A 120 -14.36 -1.25 -7.08
C TRP A 120 -15.85 -0.88 -7.20
N PRO A 121 -16.75 -1.78 -7.66
CA PRO A 121 -16.59 -3.22 -7.94
C PRO A 121 -16.52 -3.56 -9.44
N ARG A 122 -16.04 -2.67 -10.30
CA ARG A 122 -16.09 -2.75 -11.77
C ARG A 122 -14.82 -3.33 -12.42
N VAL A 123 -14.03 -4.10 -11.69
CA VAL A 123 -12.98 -4.99 -12.22
C VAL A 123 -13.42 -6.44 -12.06
#